data_AF-A0A9E5NEE6-F1
#
_entry.id   AF-A0A9E5NEE6-F1
#
_cell.length_a   1.000
_cell.length_b   1.000
_cell.length_c   1.000
_cell.angle_alpha   90.00
_cell.angle_beta   90.00
_cell.angle_gamma   90.00
#
_symmetry.space_group_name_H-M   'P 1'
#
loop_
_entity.id
_entity.type
_entity.pdbx_description
1 polymer ?
#
loop_
_entity_poly.entity_id
_entity_poly.type
_entity_poly.pdbx_seq_one_letter_code
_entity_poly.pdbx_strand_id
1 'polypeptide(L)'
;EIYFGIPVRAGEEPDARAEMEVGELAYWPPGNAFCIFFGPTPVSVDERPRAASPANILGRVLGDATLFRGVRAGTLVKITRPAREEDVEKSIGS
;
A
#
# COMPACT_ATOMS: atom_id res chain seq x y z
N GLU A 1 -3.05 -8.26 0.42
CA GLU A 1 -2.06 -7.15 0.45
C GLU A 1 -0.81 -7.53 -0.34
N ILE A 2 -0.04 -6.53 -0.76
CA ILE A 2 1.35 -6.66 -1.21
C ILE A 2 2.18 -5.84 -0.24
N TYR A 3 3.28 -6.41 0.23
CA TYR A 3 4.27 -5.67 1.01
C TYR A 3 5.67 -6.06 0.59
N PHE A 4 6.60 -5.10 0.65
CA PHE A 4 8.01 -5.32 0.36
C PHE A 4 8.87 -4.31 1.12
N GLY A 5 10.07 -4.75 1.49
CA GLY A 5 11.03 -3.89 2.20
C GLY A 5 11.49 -2.71 1.33
N ILE A 6 11.63 -1.56 1.96
CA ILE A 6 12.18 -0.34 1.35
C ILE A 6 13.36 0.19 2.19
N PRO A 7 14.32 0.93 1.61
CA PRO A 7 15.47 1.48 2.34
C PRO A 7 15.10 2.73 3.15
N VAL A 8 13.92 2.75 3.78
CA VAL A 8 13.41 3.83 4.62
C VAL A 8 13.24 3.30 6.03
N ARG A 9 13.68 4.07 7.03
CA ARG A 9 13.47 3.77 8.44
C ARG A 9 12.71 4.94 9.07
N ALA A 10 11.50 4.67 9.51
CA ALA A 10 10.66 5.59 10.25
C ALA A 10 10.02 4.87 11.44
N GLY A 11 9.70 5.62 12.50
CA GLY A 11 8.94 5.13 13.65
C GLY A 11 7.44 5.09 13.35
N GLU A 12 6.65 4.63 14.33
CA GLU A 12 5.18 4.75 14.29
C GLU A 12 4.77 6.22 14.39
N GLU A 13 3.89 6.68 13.51
CA GLU A 13 3.33 8.04 13.52
C GLU A 13 2.11 8.14 14.44
N PRO A 14 1.74 9.34 14.95
CA PRO A 14 0.62 9.50 15.87
C PRO A 14 -0.74 9.04 15.33
N ASP A 15 -0.93 9.02 14.00
CA ASP A 15 -2.14 8.59 13.31
C ASP A 15 -2.04 7.17 12.73
N ALA A 16 -0.96 6.43 13.05
CA ALA A 16 -0.80 5.06 12.66
C ALA A 16 -1.93 4.18 13.21
N ARG A 17 -2.44 3.28 12.38
CA ARG A 17 -3.53 2.37 12.74
C ARG A 17 -3.41 1.06 12.00
N ALA A 18 -4.12 0.04 12.49
CA ALA A 18 -4.12 -1.28 11.86
C ALA A 18 -5.29 -1.43 10.87
N GLU A 19 -6.40 -0.74 11.11
CA GLU A 19 -7.56 -0.72 10.22
C GLU A 19 -7.24 0.06 8.94
N MET A 20 -7.37 -0.61 7.80
CA MET A 20 -7.09 -0.04 6.49
C MET A 20 -8.33 -0.10 5.60
N GLU A 21 -8.36 0.71 4.56
CA GLU A 21 -9.34 0.67 3.49
C GLU A 21 -8.73 0.08 2.20
N VAL A 22 -9.59 -0.48 1.35
CA VAL A 22 -9.15 -0.96 0.03
C VAL A 22 -8.60 0.22 -0.78
N GLY A 23 -7.36 0.10 -1.22
CA GLY A 23 -6.61 1.13 -1.94
C GLY A 23 -5.68 1.96 -1.06
N GLU A 24 -5.67 1.80 0.27
CA GLU A 24 -4.71 2.53 1.10
C GLU A 24 -3.28 2.02 0.93
N LEU A 25 -2.35 2.97 1.06
CA LEU A 25 -0.91 2.78 1.04
C LEU A 25 -0.37 3.09 2.43
N ALA A 26 0.50 2.22 2.95
CA ALA A 26 1.08 2.43 4.27
C ALA A 26 2.56 2.04 4.33
N TYR A 27 3.26 2.59 5.31
CA TYR A 27 4.56 2.11 5.76
C TYR A 27 4.37 1.31 7.05
N TRP A 28 4.88 0.08 7.10
CA TRP A 28 4.84 -0.78 8.28
C TRP A 28 6.19 -0.76 9.00
N PRO A 29 6.31 -0.06 10.16
CA PRO A 29 7.59 0.17 10.82
C PRO A 29 8.37 -1.09 11.21
N PRO A 30 7.75 -2.15 11.78
CA PRO A 30 8.48 -3.36 12.17
C PRO A 30 9.23 -4.04 11.02
N GLY A 31 8.66 -3.98 9.80
CA GLY A 31 9.22 -4.59 8.60
C GLY A 31 10.04 -3.65 7.72
N ASN A 32 10.11 -2.34 8.03
CA ASN A 32 10.57 -1.30 7.11
C ASN A 32 9.94 -1.48 5.71
N ALA A 33 8.63 -1.74 5.67
CA ALA A 33 7.95 -2.24 4.48
C ALA A 33 6.94 -1.23 3.93
N PHE A 34 6.89 -1.10 2.61
CA PHE A 34 5.81 -0.42 1.91
C PHE A 34 4.66 -1.42 1.67
N CYS A 35 3.44 -1.02 1.98
CA CYS A 35 2.24 -1.86 1.93
C CYS A 35 1.20 -1.28 0.99
N ILE A 36 0.58 -2.14 0.19
CA ILE A 36 -0.55 -1.83 -0.68
C ILE A 36 -1.72 -2.75 -0.28
N PHE A 37 -2.80 -2.15 0.22
CA PHE A 37 -3.99 -2.89 0.65
C PHE A 37 -5.03 -2.89 -0.48
N PHE A 38 -5.47 -4.08 -0.91
CA PHE A 38 -6.42 -4.26 -2.02
C PHE A 38 -7.53 -5.28 -1.71
N GLY A 39 -7.74 -5.56 -0.43
CA GLY A 39 -8.71 -6.52 0.09
C GLY A 39 -8.25 -7.11 1.43
N PRO A 40 -9.06 -7.98 2.05
CA PRO A 40 -8.77 -8.60 3.35
C PRO A 40 -7.39 -9.24 3.41
N THR A 41 -6.79 -9.18 4.60
CA THR A 41 -5.50 -9.80 4.93
C THR A 41 -5.74 -11.01 5.83
N PRO A 42 -4.74 -11.86 6.10
CA PRO A 42 -4.90 -12.99 7.02
C PRO A 42 -5.33 -12.60 8.45
N VAL A 43 -5.12 -11.34 8.85
CA VAL A 43 -5.51 -10.83 10.17
C VAL A 43 -6.78 -9.98 10.14
N SER A 44 -7.40 -9.79 8.97
CA SER A 44 -8.70 -9.13 8.85
C SER A 44 -9.80 -9.91 9.59
N VAL A 45 -10.70 -9.19 10.24
CA VAL A 45 -11.86 -9.74 10.96
C VAL A 45 -13.18 -9.51 10.19
N ASP A 46 -13.13 -8.71 9.14
CA ASP A 46 -14.22 -8.39 8.23
C ASP A 46 -13.66 -8.19 6.80
N GLU A 47 -14.48 -7.64 5.91
CA GLU A 47 -14.10 -7.40 4.51
C GLU A 47 -13.06 -6.27 4.33
N ARG A 48 -12.73 -5.53 5.39
CA ARG A 48 -11.73 -4.46 5.32
C ARG A 48 -10.32 -5.01 5.56
N PRO A 49 -9.31 -4.50 4.83
CA PRO A 49 -7.92 -4.87 5.09
C PRO A 49 -7.49 -4.46 6.50
N ARG A 50 -6.64 -5.28 7.11
CA ARG A 50 -6.02 -4.97 8.41
C ARG A 50 -4.52 -5.26 8.36
N ALA A 51 -3.70 -4.29 8.74
CA ALA A 51 -2.27 -4.50 8.94
C ALA A 51 -2.01 -5.36 10.20
N ALA A 52 -0.87 -6.05 10.23
CA ALA A 52 -0.50 -6.91 11.37
C ALA A 52 -0.33 -6.15 12.70
N SER A 53 0.04 -4.86 12.62
CA SER A 53 0.12 -3.89 13.71
C SER A 53 -0.11 -2.49 13.13
N PRO A 54 -0.17 -1.40 13.93
CA PRO A 54 -0.28 -0.04 13.40
C PRO A 54 0.74 0.25 12.29
N ALA A 55 0.26 0.86 11.21
CA ALA A 55 1.05 1.25 10.05
C ALA A 55 0.81 2.74 9.75
N ASN A 56 1.85 3.43 9.29
CA ASN A 56 1.79 4.86 8.98
C ASN A 56 1.12 5.03 7.62
N ILE A 57 0.09 5.86 7.55
CA ILE A 57 -0.66 6.07 6.31
C ILE A 57 0.13 7.00 5.39
N LEU A 58 0.36 6.55 4.16
CA LEU A 58 1.12 7.32 3.16
C LEU A 58 0.21 7.97 2.11
N GLY A 59 -0.97 7.40 1.90
CA GLY A 59 -1.91 7.86 0.88
C GLY A 59 -2.74 6.71 0.34
N ARG A 60 -3.15 6.82 -0.92
CA ARG A 60 -4.04 5.85 -1.57
C ARG A 60 -3.71 5.67 -3.05
N VAL A 61 -4.04 4.52 -3.58
CA VAL A 61 -4.07 4.24 -5.02
C VAL A 61 -5.13 5.13 -5.68
N LEU A 62 -4.77 5.76 -6.80
CA LEU A 62 -5.68 6.66 -7.53
C LEU A 62 -6.63 5.92 -8.50
N GLY A 63 -6.33 4.67 -8.86
CA GLY A 63 -7.17 3.80 -9.68
C GLY A 63 -7.72 2.59 -8.92
N ASP A 64 -8.10 1.54 -9.67
CA ASP A 64 -8.60 0.28 -9.10
C ASP A 64 -7.48 -0.54 -8.45
N ALA A 65 -7.44 -0.54 -7.13
CA ALA A 65 -6.47 -1.32 -6.36
C ALA A 65 -6.70 -2.83 -6.49
N THR A 66 -7.90 -3.31 -6.85
CA THR A 66 -8.18 -4.75 -6.92
C THR A 66 -7.40 -5.46 -8.05
N LEU A 67 -6.91 -4.70 -9.03
CA LEU A 67 -6.01 -5.20 -10.09
C LEU A 67 -4.72 -5.82 -9.52
N PHE A 68 -4.29 -5.40 -8.33
CA PHE A 68 -3.13 -6.00 -7.66
C PHE A 68 -3.32 -7.46 -7.25
N ARG A 69 -4.55 -8.02 -7.26
CA ARG A 69 -4.82 -9.44 -7.02
C ARG A 69 -4.12 -10.37 -8.02
N GLY A 70 -3.81 -9.88 -9.22
CA GLY A 70 -3.10 -10.65 -10.24
C GLY A 70 -1.58 -10.71 -10.06
N VAL A 71 -1.01 -9.92 -9.14
CA VAL A 71 0.44 -9.88 -8.91
C VAL A 71 0.89 -11.10 -8.10
N ARG A 72 1.95 -11.75 -8.55
CA ARG A 72 2.51 -12.95 -7.90
C ARG A 72 3.61 -12.57 -6.91
N ALA A 73 3.79 -13.39 -5.88
CA ALA A 73 4.93 -13.27 -4.98
C ALA A 73 6.24 -13.33 -5.78
N GLY A 74 7.20 -12.47 -5.43
CA GLY A 74 8.48 -12.35 -6.13
C GLY A 74 8.46 -11.51 -7.40
N THR A 75 7.31 -10.94 -7.81
CA THR A 75 7.28 -9.93 -8.89
C THR A 75 8.14 -8.72 -8.51
N LEU A 76 9.04 -8.31 -9.41
CA LEU A 76 9.89 -7.14 -9.22
C LEU A 76 9.02 -5.87 -9.17
N VAL A 77 9.22 -5.06 -8.14
CA VAL A 77 8.54 -3.76 -7.97
C VAL A 77 9.55 -2.64 -8.19
N LYS A 78 9.16 -1.63 -8.98
CA LYS A 78 9.92 -0.39 -9.17
C LYS A 78 9.06 0.79 -8.76
N ILE A 79 9.51 1.55 -7.76
CA ILE A 79 8.90 2.81 -7.37
C ILE A 79 9.63 3.95 -8.08
N THR A 80 8.91 4.84 -8.74
CA THR A 80 9.46 6.03 -9.40
C THR A 80 8.63 7.25 -9.05
N ARG A 81 9.29 8.42 -8.99
CA ARG A 81 8.57 9.69 -8.97
C ARG A 81 7.80 9.86 -10.29
N PRO A 82 6.55 10.36 -10.28
CA PRO A 82 5.86 10.70 -11.52
C PRO A 82 6.66 11.75 -12.29
N ALA A 83 6.63 11.66 -13.63
CA ALA A 83 7.41 12.53 -14.51
C ALA A 83 6.90 13.99 -14.50
N ARG A 84 5.60 14.21 -14.23
CA ARG A 84 4.89 15.44 -13.83
C ARG A 84 3.48 15.04 -13.35
N GLU A 85 2.76 15.93 -12.65
CA GLU A 85 1.42 15.68 -12.10
C GLU A 85 0.38 15.35 -13.19
N GLU A 86 0.53 15.95 -14.37
CA GLU A 86 -0.31 15.75 -15.56
C GLU A 86 -0.17 14.35 -16.20
N ASP A 87 0.90 13.61 -15.90
CA ASP A 87 1.16 12.28 -16.45
C ASP A 87 0.43 11.17 -15.67
N VAL A 88 0.03 11.44 -14.43
CA VAL A 88 -0.72 10.49 -13.60
C VAL A 88 -2.15 10.34 -14.14
N GLU A 89 -2.79 11.46 -14.50
CA GLU A 89 -4.14 11.50 -15.09
C GLU A 89 -4.21 10.80 -16.46
N LYS A 90 -3.15 10.92 -17.27
CA LYS A 90 -3.07 10.27 -18.60
C LYS A 90 -2.81 8.76 -18.52
N SER A 91 -2.22 8.27 -17.44
CA SER A 91 -1.93 6.84 -17.28
C SER A 91 -3.13 6.03 -16.78
N ILE A 92 -4.13 6.68 -16.16
CA ILE A 92 -5.37 6.04 -15.67
C ILE A 92 -6.52 6.04 -16.69
N GLY A 93 -6.36 6.72 -17.84
CA GLY A 93 -7.39 6.86 -18.87
C GLY A 93 -6.93 6.44 -20.27
N SER A 94 -7.06 5.16 -20.59
CA SER A 94 -7.26 4.60 -21.94
C SER A 94 -7.84 3.19 -21.84
#